data_AF-A0A4R1R930-F1
#
_entry.id   AF-A0A4R1R930-F1
#
_cell.length_a   1.000
_cell.length_b   1.000
_cell.length_c   1.000
_cell.angle_alpha   90.00
_cell.angle_beta   90.00
_cell.angle_gamma   90.00
#
_symmetry.space_group_name_H-M   'P 1'
#
loop_
_entity.id
_entity.type
_entity.pdbx_description
1 polymer ?
#
loop_
_entity_poly.entity_id
_entity_poly.type
_entity_poly.pdbx_seq_one_letter_code
_entity_poly.pdbx_strand_id
1 'polypeptide(L)'
;MRKHWGWLLLFIVGFSLLMAGCTDELGVVDLSGEIPLAMSNAGWGYRIIAQTDPTRYNISPSSRLYEIRSDLALDQTLRIGKTDYLFVSRFQGGFSPFANFHYIESNDFPGFQTQLYNYNTHRRVKFFVMKQSDTGDDWNNRLDNGNDQERHYLSRSGEFKITFFDADTGCDYIVSSTYEVNSVADRETDKKGNFVLDDRGYYEYDSLTLKGKSQICIGARQCLYAEKMAGTKKIGFYIFDWNLDGQFTEDDRVYCNYHENFFQFNQTIRLTDSYDAKKDNKYVLKLVKPTATNGNFRLLVELVELGVREKS
;
A
#
# COMPACT_ATOMS: atom_id res chain seq x y z
N MET A 1 41.85 32.51 8.79
CA MET A 1 40.38 32.50 8.55
C MET A 1 39.94 32.68 7.08
N ARG A 2 40.73 33.29 6.17
CA ARG A 2 40.32 33.49 4.76
C ARG A 2 40.37 32.26 3.83
N LYS A 3 41.12 31.20 4.17
CA LYS A 3 41.25 30.00 3.33
C LYS A 3 40.04 29.05 3.38
N HIS A 4 39.28 29.00 4.47
CA HIS A 4 38.13 28.10 4.59
C HIS A 4 36.89 28.59 3.80
N TRP A 5 36.80 29.89 3.51
CA TRP A 5 35.71 30.46 2.72
C TRP A 5 35.76 30.05 1.25
N GLY A 6 36.95 29.91 0.66
CA GLY A 6 37.09 29.44 -0.73
C GLY A 6 36.64 27.99 -0.91
N TRP A 7 36.90 27.13 0.08
CA TRP A 7 36.43 25.75 0.08
C TRP A 7 34.91 25.67 0.29
N LEU A 8 34.34 26.50 1.16
CA LEU A 8 32.89 26.57 1.35
C LEU A 8 32.16 27.00 0.06
N LEU A 9 32.72 27.97 -0.67
CA LEU A 9 32.14 28.47 -1.92
C LEU A 9 32.22 27.42 -3.05
N LEU A 10 33.33 26.69 -3.15
CA LEU A 10 33.47 25.54 -4.07
C LEU A 10 32.53 24.39 -3.69
N PHE A 11 32.32 24.14 -2.39
CA PHE A 11 31.38 23.12 -1.93
C PHE A 11 29.93 23.52 -2.22
N ILE A 12 29.56 24.79 -2.02
CA ILE A 12 28.23 25.31 -2.35
C ILE A 12 27.99 25.26 -3.86
N VAL A 13 28.94 25.69 -4.69
CA VAL A 13 28.79 25.64 -6.16
C VAL A 13 28.76 24.20 -6.68
N GLY A 14 29.63 23.32 -6.16
CA GLY A 14 29.64 21.90 -6.50
C GLY A 14 28.37 21.17 -6.04
N PHE A 15 27.87 21.46 -4.84
CA PHE A 15 26.61 20.93 -4.33
C PHE A 15 25.41 21.49 -5.10
N SER A 16 25.43 22.76 -5.50
CA SER A 16 24.39 23.38 -6.33
C SER A 16 24.35 22.79 -7.73
N LEU A 17 25.51 22.47 -8.33
CA LEU A 17 25.61 21.81 -9.63
C LEU A 17 25.22 20.32 -9.57
N LEU A 18 25.54 19.63 -8.46
CA LEU A 18 25.08 18.25 -8.22
C LEU A 18 23.58 18.17 -7.94
N MET A 19 23.01 19.16 -7.25
CA MET A 19 21.57 19.28 -7.02
C MET A 19 20.82 19.68 -8.29
N ALA A 20 21.40 20.55 -9.14
CA ALA A 20 20.80 20.92 -10.43
C ALA A 20 20.72 19.75 -11.42
N GLY A 21 21.59 18.73 -11.29
CA GLY A 21 21.55 17.49 -12.07
C GLY A 21 20.73 16.34 -11.43
N CYS A 22 20.15 16.55 -10.24
CA CYS A 22 19.34 15.55 -9.54
C CYS A 22 17.86 15.93 -9.39
N THR A 23 17.44 17.09 -9.90
CA THR A 23 16.06 17.55 -9.82
C THR A 23 15.41 17.62 -11.19
N ASP A 24 14.62 16.59 -11.50
CA ASP A 24 13.43 16.63 -12.36
C ASP A 24 13.58 17.13 -13.81
N GLU A 25 14.33 16.39 -14.63
CA GLU A 25 14.43 16.66 -16.08
C GLU A 25 13.18 16.26 -16.89
N LEU A 26 12.13 15.68 -16.27
CA LEU A 26 10.94 15.26 -17.01
C LEU A 26 9.86 16.32 -17.15
N GLY A 27 9.82 17.33 -16.27
CA GLY A 27 8.81 18.41 -16.27
C GLY A 27 8.54 19.07 -17.62
N VAL A 28 9.57 19.05 -18.46
CA VAL A 28 9.66 19.78 -19.72
C VAL A 28 9.46 18.87 -20.94
N VAL A 29 9.46 17.54 -20.75
CA VAL A 29 9.25 16.56 -21.82
C VAL A 29 7.77 16.45 -22.12
N ASP A 30 7.38 16.65 -23.38
CA ASP A 30 6.01 16.42 -23.80
C ASP A 30 5.71 14.91 -23.83
N LEU A 31 4.79 14.50 -22.95
CA LEU A 31 4.30 13.14 -22.84
C LEU A 31 3.06 12.90 -23.69
N SER A 32 2.62 13.85 -24.51
CA SER A 32 1.43 13.74 -25.34
C SER A 32 1.56 12.71 -26.45
N GLY A 33 0.42 12.16 -26.88
CA GLY A 33 0.31 11.20 -27.98
C GLY A 33 -0.40 9.90 -27.60
N GLU A 34 -0.58 9.04 -28.59
CA GLU A 34 -1.21 7.74 -28.43
C GLU A 34 -0.19 6.65 -28.10
N ILE A 35 -0.52 5.82 -27.13
CA ILE A 35 0.32 4.72 -26.68
C ILE A 35 -0.48 3.41 -26.81
N PRO A 36 -0.04 2.44 -27.63
CA PRO A 36 -0.73 1.16 -27.74
C PRO A 36 -0.64 0.39 -26.43
N LEU A 37 -1.77 -0.14 -25.97
CA LEU A 37 -1.87 -0.93 -24.75
C LEU A 37 -1.92 -2.41 -25.10
N ALA A 38 -1.19 -3.21 -24.34
CA ALA A 38 -1.22 -4.67 -24.40
C ALA A 38 -1.84 -5.25 -23.14
N MET A 39 -2.52 -6.39 -23.27
CA MET A 39 -2.98 -7.15 -22.12
C MET A 39 -1.77 -7.73 -21.37
N SER A 40 -1.77 -7.64 -20.05
CA SER A 40 -0.71 -8.15 -19.18
C SER A 40 -1.28 -8.83 -17.94
N ASN A 41 -0.55 -9.79 -17.39
CA ASN A 41 -0.87 -10.45 -16.10
C ASN A 41 -0.09 -9.83 -14.92
N ALA A 42 0.33 -8.57 -15.09
CA ALA A 42 1.13 -7.84 -14.12
C ALA A 42 0.29 -7.15 -13.03
N GLY A 43 -1.02 -7.42 -12.96
CA GLY A 43 -1.89 -6.84 -11.94
C GLY A 43 -1.55 -7.28 -10.52
N TRP A 44 -1.99 -6.48 -9.55
CA TRP A 44 -1.80 -6.70 -8.12
C TRP A 44 -3.02 -6.26 -7.33
N GLY A 45 -3.01 -6.42 -6.01
CA GLY A 45 -4.06 -5.85 -5.16
C GLY A 45 -3.88 -4.34 -5.02
N TYR A 46 -4.62 -3.54 -5.79
CA TYR A 46 -4.47 -2.08 -5.86
C TYR A 46 -5.55 -1.28 -5.12
N ARG A 47 -6.75 -1.84 -4.95
CA ARG A 47 -7.89 -1.15 -4.33
C ARG A 47 -8.04 -1.61 -2.90
N ILE A 48 -7.88 -0.69 -1.94
CA ILE A 48 -8.18 -0.95 -0.53
C ILE A 48 -9.69 -1.12 -0.38
N ILE A 49 -10.14 -2.22 0.20
CA ILE A 49 -11.55 -2.51 0.43
C ILE A 49 -11.91 -2.62 1.90
N ALA A 50 -10.91 -2.82 2.76
CA ALA A 50 -11.07 -2.80 4.21
C ALA A 50 -9.76 -2.36 4.86
N GLN A 51 -9.84 -1.58 5.92
CA GLN A 51 -8.69 -1.14 6.70
C GLN A 51 -9.11 -0.86 8.15
N THR A 52 -8.19 -1.10 9.08
CA THR A 52 -8.31 -0.73 10.49
C THR A 52 -6.94 -0.31 11.02
N ASP A 53 -6.90 0.68 11.90
CA ASP A 53 -5.68 1.24 12.50
C ASP A 53 -5.82 1.39 14.03
N PRO A 54 -6.03 0.28 14.78
CA PRO A 54 -6.27 0.35 16.22
C PRO A 54 -5.05 0.89 16.97
N THR A 55 -5.31 1.72 17.98
CA THR A 55 -4.28 2.17 18.92
C THR A 55 -4.78 2.00 20.35
N ARG A 56 -3.96 1.34 21.18
CA ARG A 56 -4.20 1.19 22.62
C ARG A 56 -3.14 1.98 23.40
N TYR A 57 -3.61 2.75 24.38
CA TYR A 57 -2.80 3.53 25.31
C TYR A 57 -3.00 3.01 26.73
N ASN A 58 -2.07 3.30 27.64
CA ASN A 58 -2.16 2.97 29.07
C ASN A 58 -2.46 1.48 29.31
N ILE A 59 -1.89 0.62 28.47
CA ILE A 59 -2.01 -0.83 28.59
C ILE A 59 -1.15 -1.34 29.74
N SER A 60 -1.37 -2.58 30.19
CA SER A 60 -0.53 -3.16 31.25
C SER A 60 0.90 -3.35 30.74
N PRO A 61 1.95 -3.12 31.56
CA PRO A 61 3.33 -3.49 31.20
C PRO A 61 3.48 -4.96 30.81
N SER A 62 2.71 -5.82 31.47
CA SER A 62 2.67 -7.26 31.20
C SER A 62 1.92 -7.67 29.93
N SER A 63 1.31 -6.69 29.23
CA SER A 63 0.57 -6.95 28.00
C SER A 63 1.50 -7.52 26.93
N ARG A 64 0.92 -8.11 25.89
CA ARG A 64 1.67 -8.72 24.79
C ARG A 64 1.17 -8.23 23.45
N LEU A 65 2.02 -8.34 22.42
CA LEU A 65 1.66 -7.99 21.05
C LEU A 65 0.37 -8.68 20.58
N TYR A 66 0.15 -9.92 21.02
CA TYR A 66 -0.98 -10.72 20.53
C TYR A 66 -2.35 -10.14 20.90
N GLU A 67 -2.42 -9.25 21.88
CA GLU A 67 -3.67 -8.72 22.42
C GLU A 67 -4.43 -7.82 21.44
N ILE A 68 -3.75 -7.25 20.45
CA ILE A 68 -4.37 -6.41 19.40
C ILE A 68 -4.91 -7.22 18.22
N ARG A 69 -4.68 -8.54 18.16
CA ARG A 69 -5.04 -9.39 17.01
C ARG A 69 -6.53 -9.35 16.65
N SER A 70 -7.42 -9.26 17.63
CA SER A 70 -8.87 -9.14 17.39
C SER A 70 -9.23 -7.84 16.67
N ASP A 71 -8.54 -6.76 17.01
CA ASP A 71 -8.83 -5.41 16.50
C ASP A 71 -8.31 -5.23 15.06
N LEU A 72 -7.47 -6.16 14.63
CA LEU A 72 -6.91 -6.26 13.28
C LEU A 72 -7.72 -7.19 12.36
N ALA A 73 -8.76 -7.86 12.87
CA ALA A 73 -9.62 -8.67 12.03
C ALA A 73 -10.47 -7.77 11.12
N LEU A 74 -10.60 -8.17 9.85
CA LEU A 74 -11.31 -7.42 8.83
C LEU A 74 -12.29 -8.33 8.09
N ASP A 75 -13.54 -7.90 8.01
CA ASP A 75 -14.59 -8.55 7.24
C ASP A 75 -15.18 -7.52 6.26
N GLN A 76 -15.21 -7.85 4.96
CA GLN A 76 -15.74 -6.95 3.93
C GLN A 76 -16.55 -7.71 2.90
N THR A 77 -17.74 -7.21 2.60
CA THR A 77 -18.53 -7.67 1.45
C THR A 77 -18.28 -6.76 0.25
N LEU A 78 -18.04 -7.35 -0.91
CA LEU A 78 -17.77 -6.61 -2.14
C LEU A 78 -18.33 -7.37 -3.34
N ARG A 79 -18.95 -6.62 -4.25
CA ARG A 79 -19.42 -7.12 -5.54
C ARG A 79 -18.29 -7.15 -6.58
N ILE A 80 -18.17 -8.27 -7.29
CA ILE A 80 -17.31 -8.47 -8.46
C ILE A 80 -18.19 -9.01 -9.57
N GLY A 81 -18.25 -8.31 -10.70
CA GLY A 81 -19.30 -8.50 -11.70
C GLY A 81 -20.69 -8.44 -11.05
N LYS A 82 -21.38 -9.57 -11.03
CA LYS A 82 -22.71 -9.76 -10.42
C LYS A 82 -22.67 -10.58 -9.13
N THR A 83 -21.50 -11.04 -8.70
CA THR A 83 -21.35 -11.90 -7.53
C THR A 83 -20.89 -11.11 -6.32
N ASP A 84 -21.60 -11.26 -5.21
CA ASP A 84 -21.19 -10.69 -3.92
C ASP A 84 -20.28 -11.67 -3.18
N TYR A 85 -19.12 -11.18 -2.76
CA TYR A 85 -18.08 -11.95 -2.06
C TYR A 85 -17.85 -11.39 -0.65
N LEU A 86 -17.66 -12.29 0.32
CA LEU A 86 -17.23 -11.96 1.68
C LEU A 86 -15.75 -12.31 1.84
N PHE A 87 -14.94 -11.29 2.10
CA PHE A 87 -13.52 -11.39 2.43
C PHE A 87 -13.36 -11.33 3.95
N VAL A 88 -12.72 -12.32 4.54
CA VAL A 88 -12.47 -12.43 5.98
C VAL A 88 -10.98 -12.58 6.21
N SER A 89 -10.34 -11.56 6.78
CA SER A 89 -8.92 -11.57 7.11
C SER A 89 -8.73 -11.53 8.62
N ARG A 90 -8.13 -12.59 9.20
CA ARG A 90 -7.97 -12.72 10.65
C ARG A 90 -6.84 -13.67 11.03
N PHE A 91 -6.43 -13.59 12.30
CA PHE A 91 -5.53 -14.56 12.91
C PHE A 91 -6.32 -15.81 13.31
N GLN A 92 -5.83 -17.00 12.97
CA GLN A 92 -6.50 -18.24 13.36
C GLN A 92 -6.50 -18.38 14.90
N GLY A 93 -7.66 -18.70 15.48
CA GLY A 93 -7.91 -18.66 16.93
C GLY A 93 -8.77 -17.48 17.43
N GLY A 94 -9.14 -16.54 16.54
CA GLY A 94 -10.09 -15.46 16.82
C GLY A 94 -11.55 -15.85 16.50
N PHE A 95 -12.46 -15.53 17.43
CA PHE A 95 -13.91 -15.70 17.32
C PHE A 95 -14.45 -15.18 15.97
N SER A 96 -15.32 -15.94 15.30
CA SER A 96 -16.17 -15.37 14.22
C SER A 96 -17.44 -14.81 14.85
N PRO A 97 -17.86 -13.57 14.53
CA PRO A 97 -19.20 -13.09 14.89
C PRO A 97 -20.32 -13.84 14.13
N PHE A 98 -19.97 -14.61 13.09
CA PHE A 98 -20.87 -15.50 12.39
C PHE A 98 -20.62 -16.94 12.83
N ALA A 99 -21.27 -17.36 13.91
CA ALA A 99 -21.14 -18.67 14.57
C ALA A 99 -21.44 -19.91 13.68
N ASN A 100 -21.71 -19.73 12.38
CA ASN A 100 -22.03 -20.81 11.43
C ASN A 100 -20.96 -21.08 10.36
N PHE A 101 -19.84 -20.35 10.34
CA PHE A 101 -18.73 -20.70 9.45
C PHE A 101 -17.75 -21.63 10.17
N HIS A 102 -17.70 -22.88 9.70
CA HIS A 102 -16.93 -23.98 10.29
C HIS A 102 -15.53 -23.58 10.76
N TYR A 103 -15.26 -23.92 12.02
CA TYR A 103 -13.95 -23.93 12.65
C TYR A 103 -13.05 -24.92 11.88
N ILE A 104 -11.87 -24.49 11.43
CA ILE A 104 -10.81 -25.41 11.04
C ILE A 104 -9.89 -25.55 12.25
N GLU A 105 -10.11 -26.61 13.03
CA GLU A 105 -9.14 -27.07 14.01
C GLU A 105 -7.93 -27.66 13.27
N SER A 106 -6.91 -26.84 13.07
CA SER A 106 -5.55 -27.34 12.83
C SER A 106 -4.67 -26.85 13.98
N ASN A 107 -4.19 -27.81 14.78
CA ASN A 107 -3.43 -27.59 16.02
C ASN A 107 -1.97 -27.14 15.82
N ASP A 108 -1.58 -26.74 14.61
CA ASP A 108 -0.32 -26.06 14.33
C ASP A 108 -0.65 -24.59 14.06
N PHE A 109 -0.47 -23.68 15.02
CA PHE A 109 -0.87 -22.25 14.94
C PHE A 109 -0.68 -21.63 13.54
N PRO A 110 -1.73 -21.48 12.71
CA PRO A 110 -1.53 -20.84 11.43
C PRO A 110 -1.62 -19.34 11.64
N GLY A 111 -0.67 -18.61 11.08
CA GLY A 111 -0.61 -17.15 11.14
C GLY A 111 -1.84 -16.45 10.54
N PHE A 112 -1.70 -15.15 10.28
CA PHE A 112 -2.71 -14.34 9.62
C PHE A 112 -3.16 -14.98 8.28
N GLN A 113 -4.48 -15.08 8.07
CA GLN A 113 -5.08 -15.70 6.88
C GLN A 113 -6.24 -14.90 6.34
N THR A 114 -6.45 -15.01 5.03
CA THR A 114 -7.62 -14.51 4.31
C THR A 114 -8.45 -15.66 3.79
N GLN A 115 -9.75 -15.64 4.08
CA GLN A 115 -10.74 -16.56 3.56
C GLN A 115 -11.73 -15.81 2.67
N LEU A 116 -12.25 -16.51 1.67
CA LEU A 116 -13.18 -15.96 0.70
C LEU A 116 -14.43 -16.85 0.63
N TYR A 117 -15.59 -16.23 0.72
CA TYR A 117 -16.87 -16.89 0.59
C TYR A 117 -17.72 -16.20 -0.46
N ASN A 118 -18.49 -16.98 -1.21
CA ASN A 118 -19.58 -16.43 -1.99
C ASN A 118 -20.69 -16.05 -0.99
N TYR A 119 -21.07 -14.77 -0.96
CA TYR A 119 -21.97 -14.24 0.06
C TYR A 119 -23.37 -14.89 0.00
N ASN A 120 -23.88 -15.12 -1.21
CA ASN A 120 -25.23 -15.64 -1.41
C ASN A 120 -25.34 -17.15 -1.10
N THR A 121 -24.34 -17.94 -1.49
CA THR A 121 -24.35 -19.40 -1.29
C THR A 121 -23.69 -19.84 0.01
N HIS A 122 -23.00 -18.92 0.69
CA HIS A 122 -22.17 -19.16 1.86
C HIS A 122 -21.09 -20.23 1.66
N ARG A 123 -20.78 -20.59 0.41
CA ARG A 123 -19.73 -21.57 0.09
C ARG A 123 -18.38 -20.89 0.02
N ARG A 124 -17.36 -21.55 0.58
CA ARG A 124 -15.97 -21.13 0.45
C ARG A 124 -15.54 -21.18 -1.02
N VAL A 125 -14.96 -20.10 -1.49
CA VAL A 125 -14.41 -19.99 -2.84
C VAL A 125 -13.05 -20.67 -2.86
N LYS A 126 -12.79 -21.43 -3.92
CA LYS A 126 -11.47 -22.04 -4.13
C LYS A 126 -10.48 -20.95 -4.56
N PHE A 127 -9.32 -20.93 -3.94
CA PHE A 127 -8.25 -19.99 -4.24
C PHE A 127 -6.89 -20.69 -4.15
N PHE A 128 -5.88 -20.06 -4.72
CA PHE A 128 -4.47 -20.43 -4.56
C PHE A 128 -3.76 -19.41 -3.67
N VAL A 129 -2.96 -19.88 -2.72
CA VAL A 129 -2.09 -19.01 -1.92
C VAL A 129 -0.86 -18.67 -2.75
N MET A 130 -0.67 -17.38 -3.03
CA MET A 130 0.47 -16.86 -3.78
C MET A 130 1.65 -16.54 -2.87
N LYS A 131 1.36 -16.00 -1.67
CA LYS A 131 2.37 -15.61 -0.70
C LYS A 131 1.77 -15.67 0.71
N GLN A 132 2.56 -16.16 1.65
CA GLN A 132 2.28 -16.06 3.07
C GLN A 132 3.60 -15.76 3.76
N SER A 133 3.66 -14.66 4.49
CA SER A 133 4.83 -14.26 5.27
C SER A 133 4.40 -13.67 6.59
N ASP A 134 5.17 -13.97 7.63
CA ASP A 134 4.96 -13.47 8.97
C ASP A 134 6.35 -13.26 9.61
N THR A 135 6.65 -12.02 10.00
CA THR A 135 8.01 -11.59 10.37
C THR A 135 7.99 -10.59 11.50
N GLY A 136 9.06 -10.55 12.31
CA GLY A 136 9.21 -9.64 13.44
C GLY A 136 9.21 -10.35 14.78
N ASP A 137 8.98 -9.59 15.84
CA ASP A 137 9.03 -10.05 17.23
C ASP A 137 7.96 -11.11 17.55
N ASP A 138 8.24 -11.97 18.52
CA ASP A 138 7.30 -12.99 18.98
C ASP A 138 6.03 -12.35 19.55
N TRP A 139 4.88 -12.88 19.15
CA TRP A 139 3.56 -12.47 19.65
C TRP A 139 3.45 -12.47 21.18
N ASN A 140 4.23 -13.31 21.86
CA ASN A 140 4.24 -13.47 23.31
C ASN A 140 5.25 -12.57 24.03
N ASN A 141 6.05 -11.79 23.30
CA ASN A 141 6.93 -10.81 23.93
C ASN A 141 6.08 -9.82 24.73
N ARG A 142 6.46 -9.65 26.00
CA ARG A 142 5.86 -8.62 26.84
C ARG A 142 6.33 -7.26 26.36
N LEU A 143 5.45 -6.28 26.43
CA LEU A 143 5.76 -4.93 25.97
C LEU A 143 6.82 -4.25 26.86
N ASP A 144 7.02 -4.74 28.09
CA ASP A 144 8.00 -4.22 29.05
C ASP A 144 9.35 -4.94 29.09
N ASN A 145 9.58 -5.95 28.25
CA ASN A 145 10.73 -6.87 28.35
C ASN A 145 12.08 -6.28 27.89
N GLY A 146 12.23 -4.96 27.85
CA GLY A 146 13.50 -4.30 27.52
C GLY A 146 14.48 -4.37 28.68
N ASN A 147 15.60 -5.09 28.53
CA ASN A 147 16.69 -5.12 29.52
C ASN A 147 17.22 -3.70 29.79
N ASP A 148 16.85 -3.07 30.91
CA ASP A 148 17.35 -1.76 31.39
C ASP A 148 17.41 -0.62 30.35
N GLN A 149 16.62 -0.71 29.29
CA GLN A 149 16.52 0.34 28.27
C GLN A 149 15.44 1.34 28.67
N GLU A 150 15.71 2.63 28.47
CA GLU A 150 14.74 3.72 28.60
C GLU A 150 13.57 3.54 27.64
N ARG A 151 13.85 3.03 26.43
CA ARG A 151 12.87 2.84 25.38
C ARG A 151 12.97 1.45 24.80
N HIS A 152 11.85 0.72 24.82
CA HIS A 152 11.74 -0.60 24.23
C HIS A 152 10.71 -0.60 23.09
N TYR A 153 11.09 -1.23 21.99
CA TYR A 153 10.27 -1.34 20.79
C TYR A 153 10.09 -2.78 20.41
N LEU A 154 8.87 -3.13 20.00
CA LEU A 154 8.56 -4.38 19.36
C LEU A 154 7.82 -4.11 18.06
N SER A 155 8.09 -4.88 17.01
CA SER A 155 7.44 -4.75 15.71
C SER A 155 7.18 -6.12 15.09
N ARG A 156 6.01 -6.27 14.49
CA ARG A 156 5.62 -7.46 13.74
C ARG A 156 4.77 -7.10 12.56
N SER A 157 4.96 -7.80 11.45
CA SER A 157 4.14 -7.63 10.25
C SER A 157 3.92 -8.96 9.54
N GLY A 158 2.87 -9.02 8.74
CA GLY A 158 2.64 -10.17 7.87
C GLY A 158 1.79 -9.83 6.66
N GLU A 159 1.83 -10.74 5.69
CA GLU A 159 1.12 -10.66 4.42
C GLU A 159 0.54 -12.04 4.10
N PHE A 160 -0.71 -12.05 3.65
CA PHE A 160 -1.38 -13.20 3.07
C PHE A 160 -1.99 -12.81 1.74
N LYS A 161 -1.46 -13.39 0.65
CA LYS A 161 -1.85 -13.08 -0.72
C LYS A 161 -2.41 -14.31 -1.39
N ILE A 162 -3.63 -14.18 -1.92
CA ILE A 162 -4.32 -15.25 -2.64
C ILE A 162 -4.73 -14.79 -4.03
N THR A 163 -4.98 -15.75 -4.90
CA THR A 163 -5.67 -15.52 -6.18
C THR A 163 -6.82 -16.49 -6.36
N PHE A 164 -7.91 -16.00 -6.95
CA PHE A 164 -9.08 -16.80 -7.28
C PHE A 164 -9.68 -16.36 -8.61
N PHE A 165 -10.38 -17.27 -9.27
CA PHE A 165 -11.07 -17.01 -10.53
C PHE A 165 -12.54 -16.67 -10.25
N ASP A 166 -13.04 -15.57 -10.82
CA ASP A 166 -14.46 -15.25 -10.83
C ASP A 166 -15.10 -15.70 -12.15
N ALA A 167 -16.21 -16.43 -12.04
CA ALA A 167 -16.88 -16.99 -13.22
C ALA A 167 -17.77 -15.99 -13.97
N ASP A 168 -18.22 -14.91 -13.34
CA ASP A 168 -19.11 -13.93 -13.98
C ASP A 168 -18.32 -12.96 -14.85
N THR A 169 -17.16 -12.50 -14.38
CA THR A 169 -16.25 -11.64 -15.15
C THR A 169 -15.28 -12.44 -16.02
N GLY A 170 -15.02 -13.70 -15.67
CA GLY A 170 -14.04 -14.54 -16.37
C GLY A 170 -12.59 -14.13 -16.12
N CYS A 171 -12.31 -13.44 -15.02
CA CYS A 171 -10.99 -12.93 -14.67
C CYS A 171 -10.42 -13.58 -13.39
N ASP A 172 -9.09 -13.55 -13.29
CA ASP A 172 -8.40 -13.88 -12.04
C ASP A 172 -8.29 -12.61 -11.19
N TYR A 173 -8.64 -12.72 -9.91
CA TYR A 173 -8.46 -11.64 -8.94
C TYR A 173 -7.37 -12.00 -7.94
N ILE A 174 -6.66 -10.98 -7.47
CA ILE A 174 -5.64 -11.06 -6.43
C ILE A 174 -6.18 -10.32 -5.21
N VAL A 175 -6.11 -10.97 -4.06
CA VAL A 175 -6.39 -10.36 -2.76
C VAL A 175 -5.10 -10.39 -1.97
N SER A 176 -4.68 -9.24 -1.46
CA SER A 176 -3.57 -9.15 -0.50
C SER A 176 -4.11 -8.59 0.80
N SER A 177 -3.93 -9.34 1.88
CA SER A 177 -4.20 -8.86 3.21
C SER A 177 -2.88 -8.67 3.93
N THR A 178 -2.71 -7.53 4.58
CA THR A 178 -1.52 -7.20 5.35
C THR A 178 -1.88 -6.81 6.76
N TYR A 179 -0.93 -6.96 7.67
CA TYR A 179 -1.00 -6.36 8.98
C TYR A 179 0.38 -5.89 9.45
N GLU A 180 0.37 -4.90 10.32
CA GLU A 180 1.53 -4.38 11.04
C GLU A 180 1.12 -4.12 12.49
N VAL A 181 2.01 -4.43 13.43
CA VAL A 181 1.86 -4.17 14.85
C VAL A 181 3.16 -3.59 15.35
N ASN A 182 3.07 -2.47 16.06
CA ASN A 182 4.20 -1.82 16.70
C ASN A 182 3.87 -1.50 18.15
N SER A 183 4.81 -1.75 19.04
CA SER A 183 4.75 -1.34 20.44
C SER A 183 5.87 -0.38 20.77
N VAL A 184 5.57 0.60 21.62
CA VAL A 184 6.55 1.49 22.22
C VAL A 184 6.31 1.53 23.72
N ALA A 185 7.34 1.22 24.50
CA ALA A 185 7.38 1.34 25.94
C ALA A 185 8.48 2.34 26.33
N ASP A 186 8.08 3.50 26.81
CA ASP A 186 8.94 4.58 27.29
C ASP A 186 8.91 4.58 28.82
N ARG A 187 10.03 4.25 29.46
CA ARG A 187 10.18 4.26 30.91
C ARG A 187 10.45 5.67 31.40
N GLU A 188 9.83 6.03 32.52
CA GLU A 188 10.07 7.33 33.15
C GLU A 188 11.48 7.37 33.76
N THR A 189 12.18 8.50 33.54
CA THR A 189 13.51 8.76 34.13
C THR A 189 13.51 10.06 34.94
N ASP A 190 14.23 10.05 36.06
CA ASP A 190 14.43 11.24 36.88
C ASP A 190 15.37 12.26 36.18
N LYS A 191 15.53 13.44 36.78
CA LYS A 191 16.43 14.50 36.26
C LYS A 191 17.92 14.09 36.18
N LYS A 192 18.28 12.95 36.75
CA LYS A 192 19.64 12.38 36.74
C LYS A 192 19.75 11.20 35.77
N GLY A 193 18.67 10.83 35.08
CA GLY A 193 18.62 9.71 34.14
C GLY A 193 18.45 8.33 34.80
N ASN A 194 18.04 8.26 36.07
CA ASN A 194 17.71 6.99 36.73
C ASN A 194 16.25 6.63 36.47
N PHE A 195 15.95 5.35 36.28
CA PHE A 195 14.57 4.89 36.15
C PHE A 195 13.75 5.15 37.41
N VAL A 196 12.54 5.65 37.21
CA VAL A 196 11.55 5.79 38.28
C VAL A 196 10.87 4.43 38.51
N LEU A 197 10.75 4.05 39.78
CA LEU A 197 10.10 2.82 40.21
C LEU A 197 8.90 3.16 41.10
N ASP A 198 7.83 2.39 40.97
CA ASP A 198 6.67 2.46 41.85
C ASP A 198 6.98 1.92 43.26
N ASP A 199 6.04 2.08 44.19
CA ASP A 199 6.16 1.61 45.59
C ASP A 199 6.37 0.09 45.73
N ARG A 200 6.21 -0.68 44.63
CA ARG A 200 6.38 -2.13 44.56
C ARG A 200 7.67 -2.53 43.84
N GLY A 201 8.46 -1.56 43.37
CA GLY A 201 9.73 -1.78 42.67
C GLY A 201 9.58 -2.08 41.18
N TYR A 202 8.43 -1.81 40.56
CA TYR A 202 8.24 -1.91 39.11
C TYR A 202 8.52 -0.57 38.43
N TYR A 203 9.02 -0.61 37.19
CA TYR A 203 9.23 0.61 36.39
C TYR A 203 7.93 1.38 36.18
N GLU A 204 8.00 2.71 36.32
CA GLU A 204 6.98 3.63 35.82
C GLU A 204 7.22 3.94 34.34
N TYR A 205 6.15 4.26 33.62
CA TYR A 205 6.17 4.46 32.17
C TYR A 205 5.58 5.82 31.81
N ASP A 206 6.36 6.63 31.10
CA ASP A 206 5.88 7.86 30.45
C ASP A 206 4.85 7.53 29.36
N SER A 207 5.09 6.46 28.62
CA SER A 207 4.17 5.97 27.61
C SER A 207 4.27 4.46 27.40
N LEU A 208 3.13 3.81 27.26
CA LEU A 208 3.06 2.43 26.80
C LEU A 208 1.95 2.31 25.77
N THR A 209 2.35 2.08 24.53
CA THR A 209 1.45 2.11 23.38
C THR A 209 1.57 0.85 22.54
N LEU A 210 0.43 0.33 22.10
CA LEU A 210 0.35 -0.76 21.13
C LEU A 210 -0.51 -0.28 19.96
N LYS A 211 0.11 -0.20 18.79
CA LYS A 211 -0.48 0.25 17.54
C LYS A 211 -0.56 -0.91 16.58
N GLY A 212 -1.66 -0.98 15.84
CA GLY A 212 -1.84 -1.95 14.79
C GLY A 212 -2.36 -1.28 13.53
N LYS A 213 -2.14 -1.94 12.40
CA LYS A 213 -2.74 -1.64 11.11
C LYS A 213 -3.05 -2.95 10.42
N SER A 214 -4.23 -3.09 9.84
CA SER A 214 -4.52 -4.17 8.90
C SER A 214 -5.28 -3.64 7.71
N GLN A 215 -5.09 -4.27 6.56
CA GLN A 215 -5.63 -3.82 5.29
C GLN A 215 -5.95 -5.02 4.40
N ILE A 216 -7.05 -4.95 3.65
CA ILE A 216 -7.36 -5.84 2.53
C ILE A 216 -7.34 -5.02 1.25
N CYS A 217 -6.49 -5.41 0.32
CA CYS A 217 -6.46 -4.94 -1.05
C CYS A 217 -6.97 -6.01 -2.00
N ILE A 218 -7.63 -5.57 -3.08
CA ILE A 218 -8.05 -6.43 -4.19
C ILE A 218 -7.71 -5.78 -5.53
N GLY A 219 -7.52 -6.61 -6.55
CA GLY A 219 -7.41 -6.16 -7.93
C GLY A 219 -7.48 -7.32 -8.92
N ALA A 220 -7.83 -7.02 -10.17
CA ALA A 220 -7.71 -7.99 -11.25
C ALA A 220 -6.23 -8.29 -11.54
N ARG A 221 -5.93 -9.55 -11.82
CA ARG A 221 -4.59 -9.99 -12.25
C ARG A 221 -4.29 -9.49 -13.66
N GLN A 222 -5.30 -9.46 -14.52
CA GLN A 222 -5.25 -8.91 -15.85
C GLN A 222 -5.35 -7.39 -15.81
N CYS A 223 -4.46 -6.70 -16.51
CA CYS A 223 -4.49 -5.25 -16.69
C CYS A 223 -4.07 -4.88 -18.11
N LEU A 224 -4.40 -3.68 -18.58
CA LEU A 224 -3.77 -3.12 -19.77
C LEU A 224 -2.46 -2.44 -19.38
N TYR A 225 -1.43 -2.61 -20.20
CA TYR A 225 -0.10 -2.11 -19.91
C TYR A 225 0.53 -1.49 -21.15
N ALA A 226 1.22 -0.38 -20.95
CA ALA A 226 2.13 0.18 -21.92
C ALA A 226 3.29 0.90 -21.26
N GLU A 227 4.31 1.18 -22.06
CA GLU A 227 5.46 1.98 -21.65
C GLU A 227 5.69 3.09 -22.66
N LYS A 228 6.11 4.25 -22.17
CA LYS A 228 6.55 5.38 -22.98
C LYS A 228 7.92 5.86 -22.52
N MET A 229 8.79 6.13 -23.48
CA MET A 229 10.06 6.78 -23.20
C MET A 229 9.84 8.29 -23.09
N ALA A 230 10.39 8.87 -22.02
CA ALA A 230 10.42 10.30 -21.78
C ALA A 230 11.88 10.68 -21.51
N GLY A 231 12.57 11.25 -22.50
CA GLY A 231 14.02 11.39 -22.46
C GLY A 231 14.71 10.04 -22.24
N THR A 232 15.48 9.91 -21.17
CA THR A 232 16.18 8.68 -20.77
C THR A 232 15.37 7.78 -19.84
N LYS A 233 14.18 8.20 -19.41
CA LYS A 233 13.35 7.48 -18.45
C LYS A 233 12.24 6.70 -19.17
N LYS A 234 11.88 5.57 -18.58
CA LYS A 234 10.80 4.70 -19.05
C LYS A 234 9.63 4.81 -18.08
N ILE A 235 8.50 5.32 -18.57
CA ILE A 235 7.27 5.49 -17.78
C ILE A 235 6.32 4.37 -18.17
N GLY A 236 5.92 3.56 -17.19
CA GLY A 236 4.95 2.49 -17.32
C GLY A 236 3.56 2.96 -16.90
N PHE A 237 2.58 2.71 -17.76
CA PHE A 237 1.17 2.97 -17.51
C PHE A 237 0.43 1.65 -17.40
N TYR A 238 -0.28 1.45 -16.29
CA TYR A 238 -1.10 0.27 -16.04
C TYR A 238 -2.54 0.71 -15.87
N ILE A 239 -3.45 0.17 -16.65
CA ILE A 239 -4.88 0.46 -16.52
C ILE A 239 -5.52 -0.74 -15.85
N PHE A 240 -6.14 -0.48 -14.73
CA PHE A 240 -6.75 -1.49 -13.87
C PHE A 240 -8.26 -1.37 -13.91
N ASP A 241 -8.92 -2.50 -14.14
CA ASP A 241 -10.36 -2.68 -13.92
C ASP A 241 -10.69 -2.28 -12.48
N TRP A 242 -11.12 -1.03 -12.29
CA TRP A 242 -11.24 -0.46 -10.96
C TRP A 242 -12.54 -0.84 -10.31
N ASN A 243 -13.58 -1.10 -11.09
CA ASN A 243 -14.90 -1.49 -10.58
C ASN A 243 -15.02 -3.03 -10.39
N LEU A 244 -14.06 -3.80 -10.91
CA LEU A 244 -13.99 -5.26 -10.89
C LEU A 244 -15.12 -5.91 -11.70
N ASP A 245 -15.44 -5.37 -12.88
CA ASP A 245 -16.46 -5.89 -13.79
C ASP A 245 -15.92 -6.73 -14.96
N GLY A 246 -14.59 -6.83 -15.09
CA GLY A 246 -13.90 -7.55 -16.16
C GLY A 246 -13.75 -6.76 -17.47
N GLN A 247 -14.12 -5.47 -17.51
CA GLN A 247 -14.08 -4.63 -18.70
C GLN A 247 -13.21 -3.40 -18.48
N PHE A 248 -12.49 -3.00 -19.54
CA PHE A 248 -11.73 -1.75 -19.51
C PHE A 248 -12.57 -0.57 -20.02
N THR A 249 -12.79 0.41 -19.15
CA THR A 249 -13.63 1.59 -19.38
C THR A 249 -12.97 2.87 -18.88
N GLU A 250 -13.62 4.02 -19.08
CA GLU A 250 -13.12 5.30 -18.54
C GLU A 250 -13.34 5.42 -17.02
N ASP A 251 -14.15 4.54 -16.41
CA ASP A 251 -14.35 4.50 -14.97
C ASP A 251 -13.17 3.83 -14.22
N ASP A 252 -12.21 3.28 -14.96
CA ASP A 252 -11.02 2.63 -14.45
C ASP A 252 -9.94 3.60 -13.96
N ARG A 253 -8.83 3.04 -13.44
CA ARG A 253 -7.70 3.83 -12.97
C ARG A 253 -6.44 3.52 -13.73
N VAL A 254 -5.67 4.57 -14.01
CA VAL A 254 -4.33 4.49 -14.59
C VAL A 254 -3.30 4.63 -13.48
N TYR A 255 -2.54 3.59 -13.19
CA TYR A 255 -1.35 3.68 -12.36
C TYR A 255 -0.15 4.06 -13.21
N CYS A 256 0.58 5.08 -12.77
CA CYS A 256 1.85 5.48 -13.36
C CYS A 256 2.98 5.10 -12.42
N ASN A 257 3.89 4.23 -12.85
CA ASN A 257 5.00 3.79 -12.00
C ASN A 257 6.03 4.88 -11.68
N TYR A 258 6.02 6.00 -12.42
CA TYR A 258 6.91 7.12 -12.16
C TYR A 258 6.46 7.95 -10.94
N HIS A 259 5.14 8.10 -10.75
CA HIS A 259 4.54 8.83 -9.62
C HIS A 259 4.10 7.93 -8.48
N GLU A 260 4.05 6.61 -8.72
CA GLU A 260 3.46 5.63 -7.80
C GLU A 260 2.01 5.97 -7.39
N ASN A 261 1.25 6.59 -8.30
CA ASN A 261 -0.11 7.10 -8.05
C ASN A 261 -1.13 6.59 -9.08
N PHE A 262 -2.39 6.56 -8.66
CA PHE A 262 -3.55 6.27 -9.52
C PHE A 262 -4.22 7.55 -10.02
N PHE A 263 -4.46 7.60 -11.32
CA PHE A 263 -5.16 8.68 -12.00
C PHE A 263 -6.50 8.22 -12.56
N GLN A 264 -7.47 9.13 -12.62
CA GLN A 264 -8.73 8.90 -13.34
C GLN A 264 -8.58 9.36 -14.79
N PHE A 265 -9.30 8.71 -15.70
CA PHE A 265 -9.46 9.23 -17.04
C PHE A 265 -10.22 10.55 -17.03
N ASN A 266 -10.03 11.37 -18.06
CA ASN A 266 -10.71 12.65 -18.26
C ASN A 266 -10.47 13.71 -17.17
N GLN A 267 -9.46 13.52 -16.31
CA GLN A 267 -9.02 14.51 -15.33
C GLN A 267 -7.71 15.18 -15.77
N THR A 268 -7.60 16.48 -15.50
CA THR A 268 -6.34 17.21 -15.67
C THR A 268 -5.37 16.80 -14.58
N ILE A 269 -4.27 16.16 -14.99
CA ILE A 269 -3.24 15.63 -14.11
C ILE A 269 -1.87 16.20 -14.49
N ARG A 270 -0.93 16.09 -13.56
CA ARG A 270 0.50 16.25 -13.85
C ARG A 270 1.11 14.86 -13.95
N LEU A 271 1.90 14.64 -15.00
CA LEU A 271 2.64 13.38 -15.20
C LEU A 271 4.13 13.54 -14.88
N THR A 272 4.52 14.71 -14.37
CA THR A 272 5.87 15.09 -13.96
C THR A 272 5.76 15.81 -12.63
N ASP A 273 6.82 15.77 -11.81
CA ASP A 273 6.78 16.22 -10.41
C ASP A 273 7.79 17.34 -10.12
N SER A 274 7.97 18.25 -11.08
CA SER A 274 8.92 19.36 -10.94
C SER A 274 8.73 20.09 -9.62
N TYR A 275 9.83 20.43 -8.96
CA TYR A 275 9.82 21.21 -7.72
C TYR A 275 8.98 22.50 -7.84
N ASP A 276 8.97 23.11 -9.02
CA ASP A 276 8.04 24.18 -9.36
C ASP A 276 6.90 23.63 -10.24
N ALA A 277 5.74 23.43 -9.63
CA ALA A 277 4.54 22.92 -10.28
C ALA A 277 4.10 23.72 -11.52
N LYS A 278 4.47 25.01 -11.62
CA LYS A 278 4.15 25.82 -12.80
C LYS A 278 4.95 25.41 -14.03
N LYS A 279 6.05 24.69 -13.87
CA LYS A 279 6.89 24.19 -14.96
C LYS A 279 6.42 22.87 -15.53
N ASP A 280 5.49 22.19 -14.85
CA ASP A 280 4.93 20.93 -15.32
C ASP A 280 3.89 21.17 -16.41
N ASN A 281 3.99 20.37 -17.47
CA ASN A 281 2.88 20.20 -18.39
C ASN A 281 1.71 19.48 -17.69
N LYS A 282 0.48 19.88 -18.01
CA LYS A 282 -0.72 19.19 -17.56
C LYS A 282 -1.34 18.41 -18.71
N TYR A 283 -1.84 17.23 -18.37
CA TYR A 283 -2.35 16.27 -19.32
C TYR A 283 -3.75 15.80 -18.94
N VAL A 284 -4.50 15.32 -19.92
CA VAL A 284 -5.70 14.52 -19.73
C VAL A 284 -5.46 13.14 -20.33
N LEU A 285 -5.74 12.09 -19.56
CA LEU A 285 -5.67 10.72 -20.04
C LEU A 285 -7.03 10.29 -20.59
N LYS A 286 -7.03 9.64 -21.76
CA LYS A 286 -8.24 9.07 -22.37
C LYS A 286 -8.00 7.62 -22.79
N LEU A 287 -9.01 6.77 -22.60
CA LEU A 287 -8.98 5.39 -23.04
C LEU A 287 -9.63 5.28 -24.43
N VAL A 288 -8.84 4.95 -25.43
CA VAL A 288 -9.34 4.73 -26.79
C VAL A 288 -9.58 3.24 -27.00
N LYS A 289 -10.85 2.87 -27.14
CA LYS A 289 -11.27 1.48 -27.43
C LYS A 289 -10.94 1.12 -28.88
N PRO A 290 -10.58 -0.16 -29.15
CA PRO A 290 -10.38 -0.61 -30.52
C PRO A 290 -11.68 -0.58 -31.32
N THR A 291 -11.63 -0.05 -32.55
CA THR A 291 -12.77 -0.01 -33.48
C THR A 291 -12.96 -1.30 -34.27
N ALA A 292 -11.89 -2.09 -34.41
CA ALA A 292 -11.92 -3.42 -35.02
C ALA A 292 -11.90 -4.50 -33.94
N THR A 293 -12.51 -5.66 -34.22
CA THR A 293 -12.61 -6.80 -33.28
C THR A 293 -11.25 -7.30 -32.77
N ASN A 294 -10.18 -7.08 -33.53
CA ASN A 294 -8.80 -7.47 -33.19
C ASN A 294 -7.88 -6.27 -32.91
N GLY A 295 -8.44 -5.08 -32.70
CA GLY A 295 -7.64 -3.90 -32.38
C GLY A 295 -7.16 -3.90 -30.92
N ASN A 296 -6.06 -3.20 -30.66
CA ASN A 296 -5.60 -2.95 -29.30
C ASN A 296 -6.23 -1.68 -28.73
N PHE A 297 -6.46 -1.66 -27.41
CA PHE A 297 -6.72 -0.42 -26.70
C PHE A 297 -5.55 0.55 -26.88
N ARG A 298 -5.80 1.85 -26.79
CA ARG A 298 -4.75 2.88 -26.73
C ARG A 298 -5.00 3.83 -25.58
N LEU A 299 -3.92 4.25 -24.94
CA LEU A 299 -3.92 5.36 -24.00
C LEU A 299 -3.57 6.63 -24.78
N LEU A 300 -4.51 7.57 -24.86
CA LEU A 300 -4.22 8.90 -25.36
C LEU A 300 -3.82 9.80 -24.19
N VAL A 301 -2.61 10.34 -24.24
CA VAL A 301 -2.14 11.40 -23.34
C VAL A 301 -2.32 12.71 -24.08
N GLU A 302 -3.27 13.54 -23.66
CA GLU A 302 -3.57 14.82 -24.30
C GLU A 302 -2.96 15.95 -23.47
N LEU A 303 -2.08 16.75 -24.07
CA LEU A 303 -1.55 17.96 -23.44
C LEU A 303 -2.63 19.04 -23.39
N VAL A 304 -2.96 19.52 -22.19
CA VAL A 304 -3.98 20.58 -22.00
C VAL A 304 -3.40 21.90 -21.54
N GLU A 305 -2.22 21.91 -20.91
CA GLU A 305 -1.54 23.12 -20.47
C GLU A 305 -0.02 22.93 -20.53
N LEU A 306 0.69 23.87 -21.14
CA LEU A 306 2.16 23.90 -21.13
C LEU A 306 2.66 24.54 -19.84
N GLY A 307 3.69 23.94 -19.24
CA GLY A 307 4.40 24.56 -18.13
C GLY A 307 5.09 25.87 -18.53
N VAL A 308 5.09 26.85 -17.64
CA VAL A 308 5.71 28.16 -17.85
C VAL A 308 7.22 28.04 -17.72
N ARG A 309 7.95 28.24 -18.82
CA ARG A 309 9.40 28.45 -18.79
C ARG A 309 9.69 29.93 -18.56
N GLU A 310 10.14 30.28 -17.36
CA GLU A 310 10.83 31.56 -17.20
C GLU A 310 12.08 31.52 -18.10
N LYS A 311 12.15 32.42 -19.08
CA LYS A 311 13.37 32.61 -19.87
C LYS A 311 14.44 33.12 -18.90
N SER A 312 15.40 32.25 -18.55
CA SER A 312 16.66 32.63 -17.92
C SER A 312 17.51 33.45 -18.87
#